data_AF-A0A164ZC47-F1
#
_entry.id   AF-A0A164ZC47-F1
#
_cell.length_a   1.000
_cell.length_b   1.000
_cell.length_c   1.000
_cell.angle_alpha   90.00
_cell.angle_beta   90.00
_cell.angle_gamma   90.00
#
_symmetry.space_group_name_H-M   'P 1'
#
loop_
_entity.id
_entity.type
_entity.pdbx_description
1 polymer ?
#
loop_
_entity_poly.entity_id
_entity_poly.type
_entity_poly.pdbx_seq_one_letter_code
_entity_poly.pdbx_strand_id
1 'polypeptide(L)'
;MKFCSSMKTIETCAINQSAVNVRMNGSIQTDHSQFPSTRVLCKCPSNHTWQQSPMTGDATSRQTSSYTCKPLKRCRSRSNCGAITADTFSVYPYCLCRRGSVCTIENRTLTHVEELHYSGPAYLGACKP
;
A
#
# COMPACT_ATOMS: atom_id res chain seq x y z
N MET A 1 7.51 -6.78 0.03
CA MET A 1 8.75 -6.02 -0.27
C MET A 1 9.96 -6.81 0.23
N LYS A 2 11.05 -6.82 -0.55
CA LYS A 2 12.36 -7.35 -0.15
C LYS A 2 13.35 -6.19 -0.05
N PHE A 3 14.32 -6.31 0.85
CA PHE A 3 15.32 -5.26 1.10
C PHE A 3 16.72 -5.84 0.90
N CYS A 4 17.62 -5.04 0.31
CA CYS A 4 19.01 -5.44 0.09
C CYS A 4 19.81 -5.56 1.40
N SER A 5 19.35 -4.91 2.46
CA SER A 5 20.01 -4.87 3.77
C SER A 5 19.05 -5.27 4.89
N SER A 6 19.63 -5.59 6.06
CA SER A 6 18.83 -5.96 7.23
C SER A 6 17.95 -4.80 7.70
N MET A 7 16.68 -5.10 7.96
CA MET A 7 15.70 -4.15 8.49
C MET A 7 15.61 -4.16 10.02
N LYS A 8 16.55 -4.84 10.72
CA LYS A 8 16.51 -4.99 12.19
C LYS A 8 16.70 -3.67 12.93
N THR A 9 17.48 -2.74 12.37
CA THR A 9 17.84 -1.46 12.99
C THR A 9 16.89 -0.33 12.63
N ILE A 10 15.90 -0.56 11.77
CA ILE A 10 14.95 0.49 11.40
C ILE A 10 13.91 0.65 12.51
N GLU A 11 13.70 1.89 12.95
CA GLU A 11 12.77 2.20 14.01
C GLU A 11 11.30 2.08 13.54
N THR A 12 10.39 1.93 14.50
CA THR A 12 8.95 1.96 14.22
C THR A 12 8.52 3.39 13.94
N CYS A 13 7.64 3.60 12.97
CA CYS A 13 7.15 4.92 12.61
C CYS A 13 6.40 5.61 13.75
N ALA A 14 6.67 6.90 13.96
CA ALA A 14 5.83 7.76 14.77
C ALA A 14 4.47 8.03 14.08
N ILE A 15 3.51 8.55 14.85
CA ILE A 15 2.17 8.86 14.35
C ILE A 15 2.27 9.88 13.20
N ASN A 16 1.63 9.59 12.07
CA ASN A 16 1.62 10.42 10.85
C ASN A 16 2.99 10.70 10.21
N GLN A 17 4.06 10.04 10.66
CA GLN A 17 5.37 10.13 10.01
C GLN A 17 5.33 9.44 8.63
N SER A 18 6.01 10.04 7.63
CA SER A 18 6.22 9.35 6.36
C SER A 18 7.07 8.09 6.58
N ALA A 19 6.53 6.96 6.16
CA ALA A 19 7.12 5.65 6.32
C ALA A 19 7.82 5.18 5.05
N VAL A 20 7.27 5.53 3.88
CA VAL A 20 7.83 5.16 2.57
C VAL A 20 7.70 6.34 1.61
N ASN A 21 8.78 6.64 0.91
CA ASN A 21 8.76 7.56 -0.22
C ASN A 21 9.02 6.77 -1.51
N VAL A 22 8.13 6.93 -2.49
CA VAL A 22 8.25 6.37 -3.82
C VAL A 22 8.53 7.51 -4.79
N ARG A 23 9.68 7.47 -5.44
CA ARG A 23 10.09 8.45 -6.43
C ARG A 23 9.92 7.84 -7.81
N MET A 24 9.08 8.46 -8.64
CA MET A 24 9.08 8.18 -10.06
C MET A 24 10.22 8.98 -10.70
N ASN A 25 11.20 8.26 -11.24
CA ASN A 25 12.26 8.89 -12.02
C ASN A 25 11.69 9.17 -13.41
N GLY A 26 11.38 10.43 -13.71
CA GLY A 26 10.99 10.84 -15.06
C GLY A 26 11.68 12.14 -15.49
N SER A 27 12.53 12.04 -16.50
CA SER A 27 12.49 13.01 -17.61
C SER A 27 11.62 12.40 -18.70
N ILE A 28 10.77 13.22 -19.29
CA ILE A 28 9.88 12.88 -20.40
C ILE A 28 10.76 12.54 -21.61
N GLN A 29 11.08 11.26 -21.83
CA GLN A 29 11.32 10.62 -23.14
C GLN A 29 11.97 9.23 -23.01
N THR A 30 11.29 8.24 -23.60
CA THR A 30 11.84 7.08 -24.31
C THR A 30 12.75 6.09 -23.59
N ASP A 31 12.36 5.56 -22.42
CA ASP A 31 12.87 4.22 -22.08
C ASP A 31 11.88 3.40 -21.25
N HIS A 32 11.59 2.18 -21.70
CA HIS A 32 10.66 1.22 -21.10
C HIS A 32 11.20 0.57 -19.81
N SER A 33 12.25 1.15 -19.22
CA SER A 33 13.05 0.63 -18.12
C SER A 33 12.99 1.50 -16.84
N GLN A 34 12.04 2.44 -16.75
CA GLN A 34 11.91 3.30 -15.56
C GLN A 34 11.23 2.57 -14.41
N PHE A 35 12.05 2.07 -13.47
CA PHE A 35 11.56 1.52 -12.22
C PHE A 35 11.48 2.61 -11.13
N PRO A 36 10.37 2.67 -10.37
CA PRO A 36 10.25 3.60 -9.25
C PRO A 36 11.28 3.29 -8.18
N SER A 37 11.94 4.33 -7.64
CA SER A 37 12.85 4.19 -6.51
C SER A 37 12.06 4.28 -5.20
N THR A 38 12.21 3.27 -4.35
CA THR A 38 11.47 3.18 -3.08
C THR A 38 12.43 3.30 -1.91
N ARG A 39 12.17 4.25 -1.02
CA ARG A 39 12.93 4.43 0.23
C ARG A 39 12.01 4.22 1.43
N VAL A 40 12.34 3.24 2.25
CA VAL A 40 11.70 3.02 3.55
C VAL A 40 12.43 3.83 4.61
N LEU A 41 11.69 4.59 5.39
CA LEU A 41 12.19 5.51 6.42
C LEU A 41 12.03 4.93 7.83
N CYS A 42 10.94 4.18 8.05
CA CYS A 42 10.63 3.52 9.30
C CYS A 42 9.71 2.32 9.03
N LYS A 43 9.55 1.44 10.01
CA LYS A 43 8.70 0.25 9.93
C LYS A 43 7.29 0.55 10.41
N CYS A 44 6.28 0.28 9.59
CA CYS A 44 4.88 0.29 10.05
C CYS A 44 4.61 -0.88 11.00
N PRO A 45 3.84 -0.66 12.09
CA PRO A 45 3.33 -1.76 12.90
C PRO A 45 2.44 -2.72 12.08
N SER A 46 2.36 -3.99 12.47
CA SER A 46 1.66 -5.04 11.71
C SER A 46 0.14 -4.83 11.57
N ASN A 47 -0.45 -4.02 12.45
CA ASN A 47 -1.87 -3.67 12.45
C ASN A 47 -2.16 -2.35 11.71
N HIS A 48 -1.26 -1.90 10.84
CA HIS A 48 -1.42 -0.70 10.01
C HIS A 48 -1.42 -1.05 8.53
N THR A 49 -1.99 -0.17 7.72
CA THR A 49 -1.88 -0.19 6.26
C THR A 49 -1.16 1.06 5.75
N TRP A 50 -0.78 1.06 4.49
CA TRP A 50 -0.18 2.21 3.84
C TRP A 50 -1.28 3.20 3.45
N GLN A 51 -1.06 4.48 3.71
CA GLN A 51 -1.93 5.55 3.23
C GLN A 51 -1.10 6.57 2.48
N GLN A 52 -1.42 6.79 1.22
CA GLN A 52 -0.79 7.86 0.45
C GLN A 52 -1.12 9.21 1.10
N SER A 53 -0.08 10.00 1.37
CA SER A 53 -0.21 11.36 1.85
C SER A 53 -0.68 12.25 0.69
N PRO A 54 -1.49 13.29 0.96
CA PRO A 54 -1.81 14.30 -0.05
C PRO A 54 -0.52 14.84 -0.66
N MET A 55 -0.47 14.99 -1.98
CA MET A 55 0.70 15.60 -2.62
C MET A 55 0.79 17.06 -2.19
N THR A 56 1.81 17.40 -1.40
CA THR A 56 2.17 18.78 -1.08
C THR A 56 3.36 19.17 -1.96
N GLY A 57 3.12 19.72 -3.15
CA GLY A 57 4.18 20.23 -4.01
C GLY A 57 3.72 20.69 -5.39
N ASP A 58 4.27 21.81 -5.84
CA ASP A 58 4.06 22.41 -7.17
C ASP A 58 4.37 21.42 -8.31
N ALA A 59 3.59 21.53 -9.39
CA ALA A 59 3.52 20.64 -10.54
C ALA A 59 4.84 20.46 -11.35
N THR A 60 5.96 21.02 -10.90
CA THR A 60 7.23 21.10 -11.63
C THR A 60 8.38 20.27 -11.04
N SER A 61 8.19 19.54 -9.94
CA SER A 61 9.25 18.69 -9.36
C SER A 61 8.83 17.22 -9.26
N ARG A 62 9.71 16.31 -9.72
CA ARG A 62 9.66 14.83 -9.57
C ARG A 62 8.53 14.30 -8.68
N GLN A 63 7.53 13.63 -9.29
CA GLN A 63 6.43 13.00 -8.56
C GLN A 63 6.96 12.05 -7.48
N THR A 64 6.92 12.51 -6.23
CA THR A 64 7.29 11.74 -5.05
C THR A 64 6.03 11.46 -4.26
N SER A 65 5.59 10.22 -4.25
CA SER A 65 4.47 9.78 -3.41
C SER A 65 5.01 9.39 -2.04
N SER A 66 4.48 10.03 -1.00
CA SER A 66 4.82 9.70 0.39
C SER A 66 3.68 8.89 1.01
N TYR A 67 4.01 7.87 1.80
CA TYR A 67 3.03 7.00 2.46
C TYR A 67 3.25 6.97 3.96
N THR A 68 2.17 7.12 4.72
CA THR A 68 2.16 6.99 6.19
C THR A 68 1.56 5.66 6.61
N CYS A 69 1.78 5.29 7.88
CA CYS A 69 1.14 4.12 8.49
C CYS A 69 -0.24 4.52 9.05
N LYS A 70 -1.32 3.94 8.51
CA LYS A 70 -2.68 4.14 9.01
C LYS A 70 -3.14 2.95 9.85
N PRO A 71 -3.53 3.14 11.13
CA PRO A 71 -4.05 2.05 11.94
C PRO A 71 -5.30 1.42 11.31
N LEU A 72 -5.34 0.08 11.26
CA LEU A 72 -6.49 -0.65 10.77
C LEU A 72 -7.51 -0.84 11.90
N LYS A 73 -8.76 -0.47 11.63
CA LYS A 73 -9.91 -0.79 12.49
C LYS A 73 -10.39 -2.21 12.23
N ARG A 74 -11.20 -2.76 13.14
CA ARG A 74 -11.92 -4.01 12.86
C ARG A 74 -12.93 -3.81 11.74
N CYS A 75 -13.08 -4.80 10.88
CA CYS A 75 -14.09 -4.77 9.83
C CYS A 75 -15.51 -4.70 10.41
N ARG A 76 -16.35 -3.88 9.79
CA ARG A 76 -17.79 -3.85 10.09
C ARG A 76 -18.45 -5.08 9.45
N SER A 77 -19.61 -5.47 9.95
CA SER A 77 -20.39 -6.53 9.30
C SER A 77 -20.67 -6.14 7.84
N ARG A 78 -20.40 -7.08 6.91
CA ARG A 78 -20.60 -6.90 5.46
C ARG A 78 -19.74 -5.83 4.79
N SER A 79 -18.72 -5.29 5.46
CA SER A 79 -17.75 -4.40 4.79
C SER A 79 -16.68 -5.21 4.07
N ASN A 80 -16.22 -4.71 2.92
CA ASN A 80 -15.03 -5.24 2.27
C ASN A 80 -13.80 -5.09 3.19
N CYS A 81 -12.96 -6.11 3.23
CA CYS A 81 -11.78 -6.15 4.10
C CYS A 81 -10.51 -5.58 3.46
N GLY A 82 -10.46 -5.47 2.14
CA GLY A 82 -9.31 -4.95 1.41
C GLY A 82 -9.44 -5.11 -0.09
N ALA A 83 -8.45 -4.59 -0.82
CA ALA A 83 -8.22 -4.90 -2.22
C ALA A 83 -7.28 -6.10 -2.35
N ILE A 84 -7.60 -7.03 -3.25
CA ILE A 84 -6.78 -8.19 -3.58
C ILE A 84 -6.37 -8.06 -5.04
N THR A 85 -5.10 -7.77 -5.30
CA THR A 85 -4.59 -7.49 -6.65
C THR A 85 -4.81 -8.68 -7.57
N ALA A 86 -5.31 -8.44 -8.79
CA ALA A 86 -5.70 -9.54 -9.69
C ALA A 86 -4.51 -10.28 -10.31
N ASP A 87 -3.33 -9.66 -10.32
CA ASP A 87 -2.10 -10.16 -10.93
C ASP A 87 -1.21 -10.95 -9.95
N THR A 88 -1.12 -10.47 -8.71
CA THR A 88 -0.19 -11.01 -7.69
C THR A 88 -0.91 -11.55 -6.46
N PHE A 89 -2.23 -11.38 -6.35
CA PHE A 89 -3.04 -11.76 -5.18
C PHE A 89 -2.53 -11.15 -3.87
N SER A 90 -1.87 -10.00 -3.97
CA SER A 90 -1.42 -9.22 -2.81
C SER A 90 -2.63 -8.57 -2.15
N VAL A 91 -2.68 -8.61 -0.81
CA VAL A 91 -3.79 -8.03 -0.04
C VAL A 91 -3.39 -6.67 0.52
N TYR A 92 -4.14 -5.64 0.14
CA TYR A 92 -4.09 -4.30 0.70
C TYR A 92 -5.30 -4.11 1.63
N PRO A 93 -5.12 -4.26 2.96
CA PRO A 93 -6.23 -4.28 3.89
C PRO A 93 -6.81 -2.88 4.13
N TYR A 94 -8.14 -2.81 4.17
CA TYR A 94 -8.90 -1.64 4.63
C TYR A 94 -9.25 -1.75 6.11
N CYS A 95 -9.39 -2.98 6.61
CA CYS A 95 -9.69 -3.30 8.01
C CYS A 95 -9.17 -4.69 8.38
N LEU A 96 -9.13 -4.98 9.69
CA LEU A 96 -8.77 -6.29 10.22
C LEU A 96 -10.00 -7.17 10.37
N CYS A 97 -9.97 -8.34 9.71
CA CYS A 97 -10.95 -9.40 9.96
C CYS A 97 -10.90 -9.86 11.42
N ARG A 98 -11.98 -10.52 11.87
CA ARG A 98 -12.01 -11.13 13.21
C ARG A 98 -11.01 -12.27 13.30
N ARG A 99 -10.66 -12.68 14.52
CA ARG A 99 -9.78 -13.82 14.75
C ARG A 99 -10.43 -15.07 14.14
N GLY A 100 -9.63 -15.86 13.41
CA GLY A 100 -10.15 -17.02 12.68
C GLY A 100 -10.95 -16.64 11.43
N SER A 101 -10.65 -15.49 10.82
CA SER A 101 -11.19 -15.14 9.51
C SER A 101 -10.10 -14.49 8.66
N VAL A 102 -10.13 -14.78 7.37
CA VAL A 102 -9.20 -14.27 6.35
C VAL A 102 -9.93 -13.38 5.35
N CYS A 103 -9.21 -12.38 4.85
CA CYS A 103 -9.72 -11.54 3.77
C CYS A 103 -9.54 -12.29 2.46
N THR A 104 -10.64 -12.67 1.81
CA THR A 104 -10.61 -13.49 0.59
C THR A 104 -11.56 -12.95 -0.48
N ILE A 105 -11.32 -13.34 -1.74
CA ILE A 105 -12.13 -12.94 -2.88
C ILE A 105 -13.52 -13.57 -2.74
N GLU A 106 -14.55 -12.74 -2.61
CA GLU A 106 -15.95 -13.21 -2.62
C GLU A 106 -16.58 -13.03 -4.01
N ASN A 107 -16.38 -11.87 -4.63
CA ASN A 107 -16.87 -11.57 -5.96
C ASN A 107 -15.68 -11.25 -6.90
N ARG A 108 -15.74 -11.74 -8.13
CA ARG A 108 -14.73 -11.53 -9.17
C ARG A 108 -14.93 -10.22 -9.95
N THR A 109 -15.71 -9.28 -9.43
CA THR A 109 -15.78 -7.92 -9.97
C THR A 109 -14.45 -7.21 -9.75
N LEU A 110 -13.90 -6.66 -10.82
CA LEU A 110 -12.66 -5.90 -10.80
C LEU A 110 -12.94 -4.42 -10.56
N THR A 111 -12.12 -3.82 -9.72
CA THR A 111 -12.08 -2.38 -9.48
C THR A 111 -10.65 -1.89 -9.64
N HIS A 112 -10.46 -0.73 -10.27
CA HIS A 112 -9.14 -0.11 -10.29
C HIS A 112 -8.79 0.43 -8.89
N VAL A 113 -7.60 0.12 -8.39
CA VAL A 113 -7.11 0.61 -7.10
C VAL A 113 -5.71 1.19 -7.25
N GLU A 114 -5.40 2.17 -6.40
CA GLU A 114 -4.07 2.76 -6.27
C GLU A 114 -3.55 2.49 -4.87
N GLU A 115 -2.50 1.69 -4.80
CA GLU A 115 -1.90 1.16 -3.58
C GLU A 115 -0.37 1.26 -3.66
N LEU A 116 0.32 1.08 -2.53
CA LEU A 116 1.79 1.15 -2.52
C LEU A 116 2.39 0.09 -3.46
N HIS A 117 3.07 0.54 -4.52
CA HIS A 117 3.63 -0.27 -5.62
C HIS A 117 2.61 -0.95 -6.53
N TYR A 118 1.36 -0.51 -6.51
CA TYR A 118 0.33 -1.13 -7.33
C TYR A 118 -0.68 -0.10 -7.84
N SER A 119 -0.85 -0.04 -9.16
CA SER A 119 -1.97 0.67 -9.79
C SER A 119 -2.54 -0.27 -10.83
N GLY A 120 -3.78 -0.71 -10.63
CA GLY A 120 -4.33 -1.78 -11.45
C GLY A 120 -5.62 -2.41 -10.95
N PRO A 121 -6.06 -3.47 -11.63
CA PRO A 121 -7.31 -4.17 -11.31
C PRO A 121 -7.19 -5.05 -10.07
N ALA A 122 -8.03 -4.82 -9.07
CA ALA A 122 -8.13 -5.65 -7.87
C ALA A 122 -9.56 -6.13 -7.62
N TYR A 123 -9.67 -7.26 -6.94
CA TYR A 123 -10.93 -7.77 -6.39
C TYR A 123 -11.17 -7.15 -5.01
N LEU A 124 -12.45 -6.93 -4.68
CA LEU A 124 -12.82 -6.58 -3.31
C LEU A 124 -12.89 -7.86 -2.46
N GLY A 125 -12.13 -7.85 -1.37
CA GLY A 125 -12.12 -8.95 -0.41
C GLY A 125 -13.25 -8.85 0.60
N ALA A 126 -13.74 -9.99 1.08
CA ALA A 126 -14.62 -10.10 2.24
C ALA A 126 -14.00 -11.01 3.31
N CYS A 127 -14.31 -10.73 4.58
CA CYS A 127 -13.87 -11.61 5.67
C CYS A 127 -14.66 -12.92 5.64
N LYS A 128 -13.95 -14.04 5.49
CA LYS A 128 -14.50 -15.40 5.59
C LYS A 128 -13.77 -16.19 6.67
N PRO A 129 -14.42 -17.17 7.33
CA PRO A 129 -13.75 -18.07 8.27
C PRO A 129 -12.50 -18.72 7.67
#